data_AF-A0A7V6C027-F1
#
_entry.id   AF-A0A7V6C027-F1
#
_cell.length_a   1.000
_cell.length_b   1.000
_cell.length_c   1.000
_cell.angle_alpha   90.00
_cell.angle_beta   90.00
_cell.angle_gamma   90.00
#
_symmetry.space_group_name_H-M   'P 1'
#
loop_
_entity.id
_entity.type
_entity.pdbx_description
1 polymer ?
#
loop_
_entity_poly.entity_id
_entity_poly.type
_entity_poly.pdbx_seq_one_letter_code
_entity_poly.pdbx_strand_id
1 'polypeptide(L)'
;MKKIIRVLLLILVLAFGLVSLVATSPERPRTSPIKIITRNPTNPKRGYFANQSILDPSYACKNDEISIEWNLYGAKTVLLTANPLKNIEPELKQELLSKDGSINLTVKDEVTLTIETQNTSSTRKLKQTIKMIPNELCTKFPIIPIAAYEGKLEQKQPFASSIDKIVKIYMNPFAKDDELKLDIFSTEQNPNEQPYYIRQAEATLDCIANVANATIICKQQNPDYYNRIKDLEMNIKLTKDGLSGTYKGLAKHSLGSWSAISGTFIFIKK
;
A
#
# COMPACT_ATOMS: atom_id res chain seq x y z
N MET A 1 45.42 24.92 40.70
CA MET A 1 45.08 23.72 39.90
C MET A 1 43.79 23.00 40.31
N LYS A 2 43.49 22.78 41.60
CA LYS A 2 42.28 22.06 42.05
C LYS A 2 40.91 22.65 41.63
N LYS A 3 40.81 23.97 41.37
CA LYS A 3 39.55 24.62 40.95
C LYS A 3 39.17 24.37 39.49
N ILE A 4 40.16 24.31 38.59
CA ILE A 4 39.93 24.11 37.15
C ILE A 4 39.44 22.69 36.87
N ILE A 5 39.98 21.70 37.58
CA ILE A 5 39.59 20.29 37.48
C ILE A 5 38.13 20.07 37.91
N ARG A 6 37.66 20.79 38.94
CA ARG A 6 36.25 20.72 39.39
C ARG A 6 35.27 21.27 38.36
N VAL A 7 35.62 22.36 37.67
CA VAL A 7 34.78 22.94 36.62
C VAL A 7 34.70 22.02 35.41
N LEU A 8 35.83 21.41 35.01
CA LEU A 8 35.88 20.43 33.92
C LEU A 8 35.04 19.18 34.21
N LEU A 9 35.11 18.66 35.45
CA LEU A 9 34.28 17.54 35.90
C LEU A 9 32.78 17.88 35.87
N LEU A 10 32.40 19.10 36.27
CA LEU A 10 31.01 19.56 36.23
C LEU A 10 30.47 19.63 34.80
N ILE A 11 31.27 20.13 33.84
CA ILE A 11 30.89 20.17 32.42
C ILE A 11 30.75 18.75 31.86
N LEU A 12 31.65 17.84 32.24
CA LEU A 12 31.60 16.45 31.80
C LEU A 12 30.34 15.75 32.32
N VAL A 13 30.00 15.91 33.60
CA VAL A 13 28.77 15.35 34.19
C VAL A 13 27.51 15.96 33.56
N LEU A 14 27.52 17.25 33.24
CA LEU A 14 26.41 17.91 32.54
C LEU A 14 26.24 17.39 31.11
N ALA A 15 27.34 17.20 30.37
CA ALA A 15 27.32 16.65 29.02
C ALA A 15 26.85 15.18 29.01
N PHE A 16 27.36 14.35 29.93
CA PHE A 16 26.91 12.96 30.07
C PHE A 16 25.45 12.85 30.54
N GLY A 17 25.00 13.73 31.44
CA GLY A 17 23.60 13.83 31.85
C GLY A 17 22.67 14.21 30.69
N LEU A 18 23.10 15.15 29.83
CA LEU A 18 22.39 15.52 28.61
C LEU A 18 22.34 14.38 27.59
N VAL A 19 23.42 13.64 27.38
CA VAL A 19 23.46 12.48 26.47
C VAL A 19 22.54 11.36 26.98
N SER A 20 22.48 11.10 28.29
CA SER A 20 21.52 10.15 28.87
C SER A 20 20.06 10.61 28.74
N LEU A 21 19.77 11.91 28.79
CA LEU A 21 18.42 12.42 28.50
C LEU A 21 18.01 12.25 27.03
N VAL A 22 18.94 12.39 26.09
CA VAL A 22 18.66 12.18 24.66
C VAL A 22 18.49 10.68 24.36
N ALA A 23 19.26 9.80 25.01
CA ALA A 23 19.16 8.35 24.86
C ALA A 23 17.92 7.72 25.53
N THR A 24 17.25 8.45 26.45
CA THR A 24 16.03 7.98 27.13
C THR A 24 14.77 8.70 26.66
N SER A 25 14.88 9.62 25.69
CA SER A 25 13.71 10.13 25.00
C SER A 25 13.11 8.98 24.19
N PRO A 26 11.88 8.50 24.49
CA PRO A 26 11.28 7.44 23.70
C PRO A 26 11.24 7.90 22.25
N GLU A 27 11.79 7.09 21.34
CA GLU A 27 11.67 7.34 19.90
C GLU A 27 10.21 7.68 19.60
N ARG A 28 9.98 8.81 18.93
CA ARG A 28 8.63 9.10 18.44
C ARG A 28 8.23 7.92 17.57
N PRO A 29 7.18 7.15 17.92
CA PRO A 29 6.78 6.04 17.09
C PRO A 29 6.45 6.60 15.70
N ARG A 30 7.08 6.03 14.66
CA ARG A 30 6.72 6.32 13.26
C ARG A 30 5.34 5.74 13.01
N THR A 31 4.29 6.44 13.41
CA THR A 31 2.90 6.00 13.21
C THR A 31 2.33 6.65 11.96
N SER A 32 1.81 5.82 11.07
CA SER A 32 0.78 6.31 10.15
C SER A 32 -0.43 6.67 11.02
N PRO A 33 -0.93 7.90 10.96
CA PRO A 33 -2.02 8.36 11.82
C PRO A 33 -3.32 7.60 11.56
N ILE A 34 -3.49 7.02 10.37
CA ILE A 34 -4.62 6.18 9.97
C ILE A 34 -4.10 4.98 9.19
N LYS A 35 -4.68 3.82 9.46
CA LYS A 35 -4.53 2.61 8.66
C LYS A 35 -5.91 1.99 8.46
N ILE A 36 -6.28 1.72 7.21
CA ILE A 36 -7.54 1.07 6.85
C ILE A 36 -7.25 -0.35 6.36
N ILE A 37 -7.93 -1.32 6.95
CA ILE A 37 -7.81 -2.74 6.63
C ILE A 37 -9.18 -3.23 6.18
N THR A 38 -9.34 -3.61 4.92
CA THR A 38 -10.59 -4.16 4.40
C THR A 38 -10.65 -5.67 4.66
N ARG A 39 -11.83 -6.22 4.97
CA ARG A 39 -12.08 -7.64 5.25
C ARG A 39 -13.23 -8.12 4.40
N ASN A 40 -13.07 -9.28 3.76
CA ASN A 40 -14.14 -9.86 2.96
C ASN A 40 -15.23 -10.48 3.85
N PRO A 41 -16.52 -10.15 3.68
CA PRO A 41 -17.59 -10.82 4.41
C PRO A 41 -17.74 -12.32 4.02
N THR A 42 -17.41 -12.70 2.78
CA THR A 42 -17.47 -14.11 2.32
C THR A 42 -16.26 -14.94 2.77
N ASN A 43 -15.18 -14.29 3.21
CA ASN A 43 -14.02 -14.96 3.79
C ASN A 43 -13.37 -14.07 4.86
N PRO A 44 -13.92 -14.03 6.09
CA PRO A 44 -13.50 -13.11 7.14
C PRO A 44 -12.08 -13.37 7.65
N LYS A 45 -11.51 -14.55 7.34
CA LYS A 45 -10.11 -14.89 7.64
C LYS A 45 -9.11 -14.22 6.69
N ARG A 46 -9.57 -13.65 5.57
CA ARG A 46 -8.72 -12.98 4.57
C ARG A 46 -8.94 -11.47 4.65
N GLY A 47 -8.06 -10.78 5.39
CA GLY A 47 -7.90 -9.33 5.28
C GLY A 47 -7.26 -8.95 3.94
N TYR A 48 -7.67 -7.84 3.35
CA TYR A 48 -6.96 -7.16 2.29
C TYR A 48 -6.35 -5.89 2.87
N PHE A 49 -5.07 -5.69 2.60
CA PHE A 49 -4.40 -4.46 3.01
C PHE A 49 -4.61 -3.41 1.93
N ALA A 50 -5.47 -2.42 2.19
CA ALA A 50 -5.34 -1.11 1.57
C ALA A 50 -4.17 -0.40 2.28
N ASN A 51 -2.94 -0.92 2.15
CA ASN A 51 -1.76 -0.26 2.70
C ASN A 51 -1.42 0.90 1.77
N GLN A 52 -2.15 1.98 1.96
CA GLN A 52 -2.01 3.18 1.16
C GLN A 52 -1.59 4.31 2.08
N SER A 53 -0.52 4.97 1.62
CA SER A 53 -0.03 6.23 2.16
C SER A 53 -1.21 7.17 2.37
N ILE A 54 -1.08 8.11 3.31
CA ILE A 54 -2.06 9.15 3.69
C ILE A 54 -2.56 9.99 2.47
N LEU A 55 -2.01 9.76 1.27
CA LEU A 55 -2.27 10.49 0.03
C LEU A 55 -3.05 9.69 -1.03
N ASP A 56 -3.19 8.37 -0.91
CA ASP A 56 -3.86 7.54 -1.93
C ASP A 56 -5.22 7.04 -1.42
N PRO A 57 -6.29 7.04 -2.24
CA PRO A 57 -7.63 6.61 -1.81
C PRO A 57 -7.67 5.10 -1.53
N SER A 58 -8.25 4.73 -0.39
CA SER A 58 -8.51 3.32 -0.08
C SER A 58 -9.67 2.81 -0.93
N TYR A 59 -9.74 1.51 -1.19
CA TYR A 59 -10.82 0.90 -1.99
C TYR A 59 -11.47 -0.25 -1.23
N ALA A 60 -12.80 -0.36 -1.31
CA ALA A 60 -13.58 -1.42 -0.68
C ALA A 60 -14.73 -1.89 -1.59
N CYS A 61 -15.16 -3.15 -1.42
CA CYS A 61 -16.41 -3.61 -2.01
C CYS A 61 -17.61 -3.13 -1.20
N LYS A 62 -18.78 -3.08 -1.86
CA LYS A 62 -20.02 -2.69 -1.19
C LYS A 62 -20.36 -3.69 -0.08
N ASN A 63 -20.63 -3.14 1.11
CA ASN A 63 -20.87 -3.87 2.35
C ASN A 63 -19.66 -4.65 2.90
N ASP A 64 -18.44 -4.31 2.48
CA ASP A 64 -17.25 -4.85 3.13
C ASP A 64 -17.13 -4.32 4.56
N GLU A 65 -16.67 -5.19 5.46
CA GLU A 65 -16.20 -4.79 6.77
C GLU A 65 -14.78 -4.23 6.65
N ILE A 66 -14.51 -3.10 7.28
CA ILE A 66 -13.19 -2.47 7.37
C ILE A 66 -12.83 -2.27 8.83
N SER A 67 -11.53 -2.31 9.12
CA SER A 67 -10.97 -1.92 10.40
C SER A 67 -10.15 -0.65 10.19
N ILE A 68 -10.50 0.41 10.90
CA ILE A 68 -9.72 1.64 10.95
C ILE A 68 -8.91 1.61 12.24
N GLU A 69 -7.59 1.68 12.12
CA GLU A 69 -6.65 1.78 13.23
C GLU A 69 -6.02 3.18 13.24
N TRP A 70 -5.87 3.79 14.40
CA TRP A 70 -5.18 5.07 14.57
C TRP A 70 -4.23 5.06 15.77
N ASN A 71 -3.19 5.86 15.68
CA ASN A 71 -2.27 6.13 16.77
C ASN A 71 -1.73 7.57 16.67
N LEU A 72 -2.26 8.43 17.53
CA LEU A 72 -2.14 9.89 17.45
C LEU A 72 -1.41 10.41 18.68
N TYR A 73 -0.09 10.19 18.68
CA TYR A 73 0.79 10.66 19.75
C TYR A 73 0.73 12.18 19.90
N GLY A 74 0.53 12.65 21.14
CA GLY A 74 0.51 14.08 21.47
C GLY A 74 -0.81 14.82 21.22
N ALA A 75 -1.84 14.17 20.67
CA ALA A 75 -3.18 14.77 20.53
C ALA A 75 -3.86 14.94 21.91
N LYS A 76 -4.53 16.07 22.15
CA LYS A 76 -5.44 16.24 23.30
C LYS A 76 -6.82 15.66 23.02
N THR A 77 -7.28 15.86 21.79
CA THR A 77 -8.63 15.52 21.35
C THR A 77 -8.53 14.85 20.00
N VAL A 78 -9.19 13.71 19.84
CA VAL A 78 -9.29 12.99 18.57
C VAL A 78 -10.76 12.85 18.23
N LEU A 79 -11.12 13.26 17.02
CA LEU A 79 -12.48 13.16 16.49
C LEU A 79 -12.42 12.42 15.16
N LEU A 80 -13.09 11.27 15.07
CA LEU A 80 -13.28 10.56 13.80
C LEU A 80 -14.69 10.87 13.27
N THR A 81 -14.75 11.26 12.01
CA THR A 81 -16.01 11.57 11.31
C THR A 81 -16.02 10.92 9.95
N ALA A 82 -17.22 10.64 9.46
CA ALA A 82 -17.45 10.13 8.11
C ALA A 82 -18.37 11.08 7.32
N ASN A 83 -18.07 11.26 6.04
CA ASN A 83 -18.91 12.00 5.13
C ASN A 83 -18.99 11.30 3.75
N PRO A 84 -20.19 10.93 3.27
CA PRO A 84 -21.49 10.97 3.96
C PRO A 84 -21.60 9.98 5.13
N LEU A 85 -22.22 10.38 6.24
CA LEU A 85 -22.38 9.53 7.44
C LEU A 85 -23.14 8.23 7.14
N LYS A 86 -24.18 8.31 6.29
CA LYS A 86 -25.02 7.18 5.88
C LYS A 86 -24.27 6.09 5.10
N ASN A 87 -23.06 6.39 4.61
CA ASN A 87 -22.26 5.48 3.79
C ASN A 87 -21.39 4.54 4.63
N ILE A 88 -21.50 4.60 5.97
CA ILE A 88 -20.79 3.72 6.88
C ILE A 88 -21.67 3.26 8.05
N GLU A 89 -21.39 2.10 8.62
CA GLU A 89 -22.10 1.56 9.78
C GLU A 89 -21.13 0.92 10.80
N PRO A 90 -21.24 1.21 12.12
CA PRO A 90 -22.10 2.24 12.72
C PRO A 90 -21.79 3.65 12.20
N GLU A 91 -22.81 4.50 12.23
CA GLU A 91 -22.64 5.91 11.91
C GLU A 91 -21.64 6.56 12.88
N LEU A 92 -20.52 7.04 12.34
CA LEU A 92 -19.50 7.79 13.08
C LEU A 92 -19.99 9.22 13.40
N LYS A 93 -20.90 9.31 14.36
CA LYS A 93 -21.31 10.58 14.97
C LYS A 93 -20.08 11.15 15.69
N GLN A 94 -19.91 12.47 15.64
CA GLN A 94 -18.76 13.17 16.19
C GLN A 94 -18.45 12.77 17.64
N GLU A 95 -17.59 11.77 17.83
CA GLU A 95 -17.28 11.18 19.14
C GLU A 95 -15.81 11.40 19.51
N LEU A 96 -15.60 11.73 20.79
CA LEU A 96 -14.27 11.86 21.39
C LEU A 96 -13.63 10.47 21.48
N LEU A 97 -12.53 10.29 20.75
CA LEU A 97 -11.80 9.02 20.74
C LEU A 97 -10.55 9.07 21.60
N SER A 98 -10.14 7.88 22.06
CA SER A 98 -8.82 7.63 22.61
C SER A 98 -7.71 7.97 21.60
N LYS A 99 -6.51 8.27 22.11
CA LYS A 99 -5.35 8.63 21.26
C LYS A 99 -4.91 7.49 20.34
N ASP A 100 -5.12 6.27 20.79
CA ASP A 100 -4.91 5.02 20.09
C ASP A 100 -6.20 4.19 20.14
N GLY A 101 -6.50 3.51 19.05
CA GLY A 101 -7.70 2.72 18.96
C GLY A 101 -7.92 2.08 17.60
N SER A 102 -8.95 1.25 17.56
CA SER A 102 -9.43 0.62 16.34
C SER A 102 -10.96 0.56 16.35
N ILE A 103 -11.58 0.75 15.19
CA ILE A 103 -13.02 0.54 15.02
C ILE A 103 -13.29 -0.29 13.77
N ASN A 104 -14.21 -1.25 13.89
CA ASN A 104 -14.70 -2.01 12.74
C ASN A 104 -15.98 -1.36 12.22
N LEU A 105 -16.05 -1.18 10.91
CA LEU A 105 -17.14 -0.48 10.23
C LEU A 105 -17.52 -1.23 8.96
N THR A 106 -18.77 -1.10 8.50
CA THR A 106 -19.23 -1.61 7.22
C THR A 106 -19.37 -0.46 6.23
N VAL A 107 -18.70 -0.55 5.08
CA VAL A 107 -18.75 0.48 4.04
C VAL A 107 -19.92 0.21 3.11
N LYS A 108 -20.90 1.12 3.08
CA LYS A 108 -22.11 1.00 2.25
C LYS A 108 -21.93 1.64 0.87
N ASP A 109 -21.11 2.69 0.79
CA ASP A 109 -20.82 3.43 -0.43
C ASP A 109 -19.55 4.31 -0.21
N GLU A 110 -19.15 5.08 -1.22
CA GLU A 110 -17.98 5.96 -1.15
C GLU A 110 -18.07 6.89 0.06
N VAL A 111 -17.01 6.94 0.87
CA VAL A 111 -17.01 7.70 2.11
C VAL A 111 -15.64 8.31 2.38
N THR A 112 -15.63 9.57 2.81
CA THR A 112 -14.43 10.23 3.30
C THR A 112 -14.42 10.22 4.81
N LEU A 113 -13.40 9.58 5.37
CA LEU A 113 -13.10 9.55 6.79
C LEU A 113 -12.21 10.74 7.11
N THR A 114 -12.54 11.50 8.15
CA THR A 114 -11.73 12.60 8.64
C THR A 114 -11.39 12.37 10.10
N ILE A 115 -10.09 12.30 10.40
CA ILE A 115 -9.59 12.42 11.77
C ILE A 115 -9.18 13.87 12.00
N GLU A 116 -9.85 14.52 12.94
CA GLU A 116 -9.45 15.80 13.47
C GLU A 116 -8.72 15.60 14.80
N THR A 117 -7.49 16.10 14.88
CA THR A 117 -6.72 16.17 16.12
C THR A 117 -6.60 17.61 16.56
N GLN A 118 -7.02 17.91 17.79
CA GLN A 118 -6.80 19.22 18.41
C GLN A 118 -5.65 19.14 19.41
N ASN A 119 -4.76 20.12 19.31
CA ASN A 119 -3.70 20.42 20.26
C ASN A 119 -3.89 21.83 20.81
N THR A 120 -3.15 22.16 21.87
CA THR A 120 -3.26 23.44 22.61
C THR A 120 -3.19 24.69 21.73
N SER A 121 -2.56 24.61 20.55
CA SER A 121 -2.37 25.74 19.63
C SER A 121 -2.72 25.43 18.16
N SER A 122 -3.19 24.22 17.84
CA SER A 122 -3.42 23.84 16.44
C SER A 122 -4.44 22.72 16.29
N THR A 123 -5.29 22.83 15.27
CA THR A 123 -6.16 21.75 14.79
C THR A 123 -5.59 21.19 13.50
N ARG A 124 -5.40 19.88 13.42
CA ARG A 124 -4.98 19.18 12.20
C ARG A 124 -6.08 18.23 11.76
N LYS A 125 -6.40 18.26 10.47
CA LYS A 125 -7.37 17.34 9.85
C LYS A 125 -6.65 16.46 8.86
N LEU A 126 -6.88 15.16 8.96
CA LEU A 126 -6.40 14.15 8.04
C LEU A 126 -7.62 13.50 7.40
N LYS A 127 -7.64 13.48 6.07
CA LYS A 127 -8.75 12.91 5.30
C LYS A 127 -8.27 11.68 4.57
N GLN A 128 -9.07 10.63 4.60
CA GLN A 128 -8.87 9.40 3.85
C GLN A 128 -10.17 9.03 3.16
N THR A 129 -10.17 8.96 1.84
CA THR A 129 -11.36 8.57 1.06
C THR A 129 -11.32 7.07 0.80
N ILE A 130 -12.44 6.41 1.03
CA ILE A 130 -12.72 5.03 0.62
C ILE A 130 -13.58 5.10 -0.63
N LYS A 131 -13.01 4.73 -1.77
CA LYS A 131 -13.70 4.57 -3.05
C LYS A 131 -14.31 3.17 -3.18
N MET A 132 -15.33 3.06 -4.01
CA MET A 132 -16.00 1.78 -4.26
C MET A 132 -15.37 1.03 -5.43
N ILE A 133 -15.13 -0.26 -5.21
CA ILE A 133 -14.79 -1.20 -6.29
C ILE A 133 -16.09 -1.55 -7.03
N PRO A 134 -16.10 -1.57 -8.37
CA PRO A 134 -17.26 -2.02 -9.15
C PRO A 134 -17.75 -3.40 -8.69
N ASN A 135 -19.07 -3.54 -8.50
CA ASN A 135 -19.69 -4.74 -7.94
C ASN A 135 -19.38 -6.00 -8.77
N GLU A 136 -19.23 -5.85 -10.07
CA GLU A 136 -18.85 -6.90 -11.01
C GLU A 136 -17.48 -7.47 -10.65
N LEU A 137 -16.53 -6.63 -10.25
CA LEU A 137 -15.20 -7.08 -9.81
C LEU A 137 -15.27 -7.75 -8.43
N CYS A 138 -16.07 -7.19 -7.52
CA CYS A 138 -16.26 -7.73 -6.17
C CYS A 138 -16.86 -9.14 -6.16
N THR A 139 -17.78 -9.41 -7.09
CA THR A 139 -18.53 -10.68 -7.12
C THR A 139 -17.84 -11.77 -7.93
N LYS A 140 -17.09 -11.40 -8.98
CA LYS A 140 -16.60 -12.36 -9.99
C LYS A 140 -15.20 -12.85 -9.72
N PHE A 141 -14.43 -12.14 -8.92
CA PHE A 141 -13.06 -12.53 -8.58
C PHE A 141 -12.98 -13.12 -7.17
N PRO A 142 -12.30 -14.27 -6.99
CA PRO A 142 -12.19 -14.95 -5.69
C PRO A 142 -11.37 -14.18 -4.64
N ILE A 143 -10.64 -13.15 -5.08
CA ILE A 143 -9.91 -12.19 -4.25
C ILE A 143 -10.06 -10.79 -4.87
N ILE A 144 -10.05 -9.74 -4.04
CA ILE A 144 -10.09 -8.36 -4.52
C ILE A 144 -8.80 -8.09 -5.31
N PRO A 145 -8.88 -7.57 -6.55
CA PRO A 145 -7.70 -7.32 -7.38
C PRO A 145 -6.79 -6.23 -6.81
N ILE A 146 -7.28 -5.37 -5.92
CA ILE A 146 -6.52 -4.27 -5.32
C ILE A 146 -5.66 -4.78 -4.16
N ALA A 147 -4.48 -5.33 -4.46
CA ALA A 147 -3.55 -5.87 -3.47
C ALA A 147 -2.11 -5.95 -3.99
N ALA A 148 -1.18 -6.18 -3.06
CA ALA A 148 0.19 -6.57 -3.35
C ALA A 148 0.34 -8.10 -3.29
N TYR A 149 1.09 -8.65 -4.23
CA TYR A 149 1.35 -10.07 -4.38
C TYR A 149 2.84 -10.29 -4.58
N GLU A 150 3.34 -11.43 -4.13
CA GLU A 150 4.74 -11.81 -4.24
C GLU A 150 4.88 -13.18 -4.85
N GLY A 151 5.93 -13.36 -5.63
CA GLY A 151 6.18 -14.63 -6.30
C GLY A 151 7.15 -14.46 -7.45
N LYS A 152 7.05 -15.35 -8.43
CA LYS A 152 8.07 -15.51 -9.47
C LYS A 152 7.51 -15.27 -10.86
N LEU A 153 8.28 -14.52 -11.65
CA LEU A 153 8.17 -14.53 -13.11
C LEU A 153 9.09 -15.61 -13.66
N GLU A 154 8.52 -16.61 -14.32
CA GLU A 154 9.27 -17.64 -15.05
C GLU A 154 9.33 -17.27 -16.52
N GLN A 155 10.50 -16.89 -17.00
CA GLN A 155 10.76 -16.66 -18.41
C GLN A 155 11.10 -17.99 -19.09
N LYS A 156 10.40 -18.30 -20.18
CA LYS A 156 10.66 -19.49 -21.01
C LYS A 156 11.48 -19.13 -22.24
N GLN A 157 11.35 -17.90 -22.75
CA GLN A 157 12.05 -17.41 -23.94
C GLN A 157 12.51 -15.96 -23.75
N PRO A 158 13.64 -15.54 -24.37
CA PRO A 158 14.51 -16.38 -25.20
C PRO A 158 15.42 -17.30 -24.37
N PHE A 159 15.60 -17.03 -23.07
CA PHE A 159 16.38 -17.85 -22.15
C PHE A 159 15.56 -18.20 -20.90
N ALA A 160 15.65 -19.45 -20.46
CA ALA A 160 14.99 -19.90 -19.25
C ALA A 160 15.58 -19.18 -18.02
N SER A 161 14.74 -18.45 -17.29
CA SER A 161 15.14 -17.79 -16.05
C SER A 161 13.94 -17.59 -15.14
N SER A 162 14.21 -17.40 -13.85
CA SER A 162 13.19 -17.07 -12.87
C SER A 162 13.65 -15.88 -12.04
N ILE A 163 12.74 -14.93 -11.80
CA ILE A 163 13.04 -13.73 -11.03
C ILE A 163 11.91 -13.50 -10.02
N ASP A 164 12.28 -13.35 -8.76
CA ASP A 164 11.37 -12.96 -7.69
C ASP A 164 10.93 -11.50 -7.88
N LYS A 165 9.61 -11.28 -7.83
CA LYS A 165 8.99 -9.96 -8.00
C LYS A 165 7.89 -9.74 -6.98
N ILE A 166 7.62 -8.46 -6.76
CA ILE A 166 6.41 -7.98 -6.11
C ILE A 166 5.55 -7.34 -7.19
N VAL A 167 4.30 -7.78 -7.33
CA VAL A 167 3.33 -7.08 -8.19
C VAL A 167 2.28 -6.41 -7.34
N LYS A 168 1.84 -5.23 -7.76
CA LYS A 168 0.70 -4.55 -7.17
C LYS A 168 -0.33 -4.32 -8.24
N ILE A 169 -1.54 -4.80 -8.01
CA ILE A 169 -2.69 -4.39 -8.79
C ILE A 169 -3.48 -3.39 -7.94
N TYR A 170 -3.86 -2.26 -8.50
CA TYR A 170 -4.63 -1.22 -7.83
C TYR A 170 -5.52 -0.47 -8.83
N MET A 171 -6.51 0.28 -8.34
CA MET A 171 -7.28 1.19 -9.20
C MET A 171 -6.50 2.50 -9.37
N ASN A 172 -6.33 2.95 -10.61
CA ASN A 172 -5.67 4.18 -10.96
C ASN A 172 -6.52 5.37 -10.49
N PRO A 173 -6.11 6.09 -9.44
CA PRO A 173 -6.94 7.15 -8.87
C PRO A 173 -7.07 8.38 -9.79
N PHE A 174 -6.30 8.43 -10.88
CA PHE A 174 -6.27 9.54 -11.84
C PHE A 174 -6.94 9.21 -13.18
N ALA A 175 -7.37 7.96 -13.40
CA ALA A 175 -8.10 7.60 -14.62
C ALA A 175 -9.54 8.11 -14.55
N LYS A 176 -10.10 8.52 -15.70
CA LYS A 176 -11.51 8.96 -15.79
C LYS A 176 -12.52 7.89 -15.37
N ASP A 177 -12.13 6.62 -15.43
CA ASP A 177 -12.97 5.46 -15.11
C ASP A 177 -12.38 4.58 -14.00
N ASP A 178 -11.46 5.14 -13.19
CA ASP A 178 -10.73 4.41 -12.14
C ASP A 178 -10.20 3.03 -12.59
N GLU A 179 -9.61 2.98 -13.79
CA GLU A 179 -9.08 1.77 -14.44
C GLU A 179 -8.08 1.02 -13.55
N LEU A 180 -7.97 -0.31 -13.71
CA LEU A 180 -6.96 -1.07 -12.99
C LEU A 180 -5.57 -0.78 -13.56
N LYS A 181 -4.59 -0.66 -12.66
CA LYS A 181 -3.16 -0.61 -12.96
C LYS A 181 -2.42 -1.75 -12.30
N LEU A 182 -1.40 -2.23 -12.99
CA LEU A 182 -0.47 -3.22 -12.46
C LEU A 182 0.94 -2.66 -12.50
N ASP A 183 1.57 -2.57 -11.32
CA ASP A 183 2.98 -2.26 -11.19
C ASP A 183 3.77 -3.53 -10.84
N ILE A 184 4.87 -3.75 -11.57
CA ILE A 184 5.81 -4.85 -11.32
C ILE A 184 7.08 -4.26 -10.72
N PHE A 185 7.47 -4.76 -9.56
CA PHE A 185 8.69 -4.35 -8.86
C PHE A 185 9.64 -5.53 -8.72
N SER A 186 10.93 -5.25 -8.92
CA SER A 186 11.99 -6.13 -8.43
C SER A 186 12.39 -5.70 -7.03
N THR A 187 12.53 -6.67 -6.13
CA THR A 187 13.22 -6.44 -4.87
C THR A 187 14.57 -7.11 -4.95
N GLU A 188 15.62 -6.32 -5.21
CA GLU A 188 16.95 -6.72 -4.75
C GLU A 188 16.96 -6.49 -3.24
N GLN A 189 16.84 -7.55 -2.44
CA GLN A 189 17.13 -7.46 -1.01
C GLN A 189 18.63 -7.23 -0.87
N ASN A 190 19.07 -5.99 -0.70
CA ASN A 190 20.39 -5.74 -0.13
C ASN A 190 20.29 -6.04 1.39
N PRO A 191 20.91 -7.12 1.90
CA PRO A 191 20.76 -7.53 3.30
C PRO A 191 21.36 -6.51 4.29
N ASN A 192 22.11 -5.51 3.82
CA ASN A 192 22.82 -4.54 4.65
C ASN A 192 22.18 -3.13 4.65
N GLU A 193 21.10 -2.90 3.91
CA GLU A 193 20.44 -1.59 3.86
C GLU A 193 19.16 -1.60 4.70
N GLN A 194 19.07 -0.65 5.65
CA GLN A 194 17.79 -0.33 6.30
C GLN A 194 16.74 -0.04 5.22
N PRO A 195 15.46 -0.36 5.45
CA PRO A 195 14.39 -0.29 4.45
C PRO A 195 14.04 1.16 4.10
N TYR A 196 14.94 1.86 3.43
CA TYR A 196 14.62 2.99 2.59
C TYR A 196 14.09 2.41 1.28
N TYR A 197 12.77 2.45 1.14
CA TYR A 197 12.04 1.99 -0.04
C TYR A 197 12.44 2.78 -1.30
N ILE A 198 13.58 2.48 -1.91
CA ILE A 198 13.80 2.82 -3.32
C ILE A 198 13.10 1.72 -4.13
N ARG A 199 11.77 1.83 -4.26
CA ARG A 199 10.96 0.98 -5.13
C ARG A 199 11.10 1.51 -6.56
N GLN A 200 12.01 0.97 -7.35
CA GLN A 200 11.96 1.18 -8.80
C GLN A 200 10.95 0.19 -9.37
N ALA A 201 9.79 0.69 -9.84
CA ALA A 201 8.93 -0.12 -10.69
C ALA A 201 9.71 -0.46 -11.96
N GLU A 202 9.58 -1.67 -12.49
CA GLU A 202 10.20 -2.05 -13.77
C GLU A 202 9.24 -1.88 -14.94
N ALA A 203 7.94 -1.97 -14.66
CA ALA A 203 6.86 -1.74 -15.60
C ALA A 203 5.58 -1.34 -14.87
N THR A 204 4.81 -0.44 -15.50
CA THR A 204 3.43 -0.11 -15.14
C THR A 204 2.56 -0.42 -16.35
N LEU A 205 1.49 -1.18 -16.13
CA LEU A 205 0.56 -1.65 -17.15
C LEU A 205 -0.85 -1.17 -16.85
N ASP A 206 -1.59 -0.77 -17.87
CA ASP A 206 -3.02 -0.49 -17.77
C ASP A 206 -3.82 -1.77 -18.04
N CYS A 207 -4.82 -2.02 -17.21
CA CYS A 207 -5.48 -3.31 -17.12
C CYS A 207 -6.98 -3.23 -17.36
N ILE A 208 -7.50 -4.17 -18.14
CA ILE A 208 -8.92 -4.36 -18.38
C ILE A 208 -9.34 -5.69 -17.76
N ALA A 209 -10.28 -5.64 -16.81
CA ALA A 209 -10.87 -6.83 -16.23
C ALA A 209 -11.95 -7.39 -17.15
N ASN A 210 -11.81 -8.65 -17.56
CA ASN A 210 -12.85 -9.41 -18.22
C ASN A 210 -13.63 -10.23 -17.19
N VAL A 211 -14.78 -9.71 -16.84
CA VAL A 211 -15.68 -10.25 -15.82
C VAL A 211 -16.29 -11.60 -16.26
N ALA A 212 -16.47 -11.83 -17.56
CA ALA A 212 -17.13 -13.03 -18.07
C ALA A 212 -16.29 -14.30 -17.87
N ASN A 213 -14.96 -14.18 -17.91
CA ASN A 213 -14.03 -15.30 -17.78
C ASN A 213 -13.09 -15.18 -16.56
N ALA A 214 -13.33 -14.20 -15.67
CA ALA A 214 -12.52 -13.92 -14.48
C ALA A 214 -11.02 -13.77 -14.81
N THR A 215 -10.71 -13.01 -15.86
CA THR A 215 -9.33 -12.66 -16.24
C THR A 215 -9.10 -11.15 -16.22
N ILE A 216 -7.86 -10.73 -16.11
CA ILE A 216 -7.41 -9.34 -16.26
C ILE A 216 -6.34 -9.32 -17.33
N ILE A 217 -6.51 -8.48 -18.34
CA ILE A 217 -5.53 -8.29 -19.40
C ILE A 217 -4.87 -6.95 -19.18
N CYS A 218 -3.56 -6.95 -18.96
CA CYS A 218 -2.77 -5.75 -18.73
C CYS A 218 -1.83 -5.51 -19.91
N LYS A 219 -1.75 -4.25 -20.37
CA LYS A 219 -0.91 -3.83 -21.48
C LYS A 219 -0.14 -2.57 -21.11
N GLN A 220 1.11 -2.50 -21.55
CA GLN A 220 1.92 -1.29 -21.42
C GLN A 220 1.39 -0.22 -22.38
N GLN A 221 0.91 0.92 -21.85
CA GLN A 221 0.51 2.03 -22.71
C GLN A 221 1.66 2.95 -23.11
N ASN A 222 2.68 3.08 -22.25
CA ASN A 222 3.79 3.99 -22.51
C ASN A 222 5.15 3.25 -22.44
N PRO A 223 5.71 2.83 -23.59
CA PRO A 223 6.96 2.06 -23.64
C PRO A 223 8.20 2.87 -23.23
N ASP A 224 8.08 4.19 -23.09
CA ASP A 224 9.23 5.08 -22.94
C ASP A 224 9.70 5.28 -21.49
N TYR A 225 8.90 4.88 -20.48
CA TYR A 225 9.25 5.11 -19.08
C TYR A 225 10.32 4.15 -18.53
N TYR A 226 10.53 2.98 -19.15
CA TYR A 226 11.55 2.02 -18.73
C TYR A 226 12.27 1.40 -19.94
N ASN A 227 13.53 1.79 -20.12
CA ASN A 227 14.40 1.39 -21.25
C ASN A 227 14.69 -0.12 -21.39
N ARG A 228 14.09 -0.99 -20.57
CA ARG A 228 14.40 -2.43 -20.49
C ARG A 228 13.30 -3.35 -21.03
N ILE A 229 12.03 -2.92 -21.03
CA ILE A 229 10.91 -3.75 -21.49
C ILE A 229 9.94 -2.90 -22.34
N LYS A 230 9.53 -3.44 -23.49
CA LYS A 230 8.52 -2.87 -24.40
C LYS A 230 7.42 -3.87 -24.70
N ASP A 231 6.25 -3.35 -25.07
CA ASP A 231 5.09 -4.12 -25.51
C ASP A 231 4.70 -5.24 -24.52
N LEU A 232 4.93 -5.03 -23.22
CA LEU A 232 4.59 -6.01 -22.21
C LEU A 232 3.07 -6.14 -22.11
N GLU A 233 2.59 -7.36 -22.37
CA GLU A 233 1.20 -7.77 -22.19
C GLU A 233 1.16 -8.96 -21.22
N MET A 234 0.31 -8.86 -20.20
CA MET A 234 0.07 -9.92 -19.23
C MET A 234 -1.39 -10.34 -19.26
N ASN A 235 -1.64 -11.65 -19.33
CA ASN A 235 -2.95 -12.24 -19.11
C ASN A 235 -2.97 -12.87 -17.72
N ILE A 236 -3.81 -12.33 -16.85
CA ILE A 236 -3.85 -12.63 -15.43
C ILE A 236 -5.14 -13.36 -15.11
N LYS A 237 -5.00 -14.51 -14.46
CA LYS A 237 -6.08 -15.27 -13.85
C LYS A 237 -5.98 -15.11 -12.33
N LEU A 238 -7.10 -14.68 -11.74
CA LEU A 238 -7.24 -14.62 -10.30
C LEU A 238 -7.66 -15.99 -9.78
N THR A 239 -6.81 -16.59 -8.93
CA THR A 239 -7.08 -17.87 -8.29
C THR A 239 -7.37 -17.66 -6.81
N LYS A 240 -7.75 -18.73 -6.10
CA LYS A 240 -7.92 -18.68 -4.64
C LYS A 240 -6.60 -18.42 -3.92
N ASP A 241 -5.46 -18.66 -4.56
CA ASP A 241 -4.13 -18.63 -3.95
C ASP A 241 -3.33 -17.38 -4.37
N GLY A 242 -3.80 -16.66 -5.38
CA GLY A 242 -3.22 -15.38 -5.80
C GLY A 242 -3.46 -15.07 -7.28
N LEU A 243 -2.44 -14.54 -7.94
CA LEU A 243 -2.45 -14.23 -9.38
C LEU A 243 -1.62 -15.27 -10.11
N SER A 244 -2.10 -15.78 -11.23
CA SER A 244 -1.27 -16.57 -12.13
C SER A 244 -1.60 -16.29 -13.58
N GLY A 245 -0.70 -16.62 -14.50
CA GLY A 245 -0.98 -16.35 -15.89
C GLY A 245 0.25 -16.40 -16.79
N THR A 246 0.13 -15.74 -17.92
CA THR A 246 1.18 -15.67 -18.94
C THR A 246 1.50 -14.23 -19.30
N TYR A 247 2.72 -14.01 -19.79
CA TYR A 247 3.12 -12.71 -20.32
C TYR A 247 3.90 -12.87 -21.62
N LYS A 248 3.90 -11.81 -22.42
CA LYS A 248 4.70 -11.65 -23.64
C LYS A 248 5.17 -10.20 -23.77
N GLY A 249 6.28 -9.97 -24.45
CA GLY A 249 6.79 -8.63 -24.72
C GLY A 249 8.18 -8.65 -25.35
N LEU A 250 8.89 -7.53 -25.28
CA LEU A 250 10.26 -7.37 -25.76
C LEU A 250 11.17 -6.93 -24.60
N ALA A 251 12.25 -7.65 -24.34
CA ALA A 251 13.29 -7.25 -23.38
C ALA A 251 14.54 -6.74 -24.11
N LYS A 252 15.16 -5.69 -23.56
CA LYS A 252 16.41 -5.12 -24.07
C LYS A 252 17.60 -5.84 -23.45
N HIS A 253 18.51 -6.33 -24.28
CA HIS A 253 19.78 -6.92 -23.85
C HIS A 253 20.82 -5.85 -23.49
N SER A 254 21.87 -6.28 -22.79
CA SER A 254 23.05 -5.45 -22.46
C SER A 254 23.72 -4.83 -23.69
N LEU A 255 23.62 -5.49 -24.85
CA LEU A 255 24.14 -5.02 -26.15
C LEU A 255 23.16 -4.09 -26.91
N GLY A 256 22.02 -3.74 -26.31
CA GLY A 256 21.04 -2.81 -26.87
C GLY A 256 20.04 -3.41 -27.85
N SER A 257 20.18 -4.69 -28.23
CA SER A 257 19.21 -5.43 -29.05
C SER A 257 17.96 -5.82 -28.25
N TRP A 258 16.84 -6.02 -28.95
CA TRP A 258 15.58 -6.47 -28.37
C TRP A 258 15.30 -7.94 -28.72
N SER A 259 14.74 -8.68 -27.77
CA SER A 259 14.29 -10.06 -27.98
C SER A 259 12.88 -10.27 -27.46
N ALA A 260 12.12 -11.09 -28.18
CA ALA A 260 10.81 -11.57 -27.71
C ALA A 260 10.97 -12.38 -26.42
N ILE A 261 10.27 -11.92 -25.38
CA ILE A 261 10.15 -12.62 -24.11
C ILE A 261 8.75 -13.20 -23.97
N SER A 262 8.66 -14.37 -23.36
CA SER A 262 7.40 -14.95 -22.93
C SER A 262 7.60 -15.87 -21.73
N GLY A 263 6.53 -16.04 -20.96
CA GLY A 263 6.63 -16.81 -19.73
C GLY A 263 5.32 -16.98 -18.99
N THR A 264 5.45 -17.56 -17.81
CA THR A 264 4.39 -17.79 -16.84
C THR A 264 4.70 -17.05 -15.54
N PHE A 265 3.68 -16.76 -14.75
CA PHE A 265 3.87 -16.23 -13.41
C PHE A 265 2.89 -16.86 -12.44
N ILE A 266 3.32 -16.93 -11.19
CA ILE A 266 2.50 -17.26 -10.05
C ILE A 266 2.92 -16.31 -8.93
N PHE A 267 1.98 -15.47 -8.50
CA PHE A 267 2.13 -14.57 -7.37
C PHE A 267 1.12 -14.96 -6.31
N ILE A 268 1.60 -15.16 -5.10
CA ILE A 268 0.78 -15.47 -3.92
C ILE A 268 0.48 -14.16 -3.21
N LYS A 269 -0.73 -14.04 -2.68
CA LYS A 269 -1.14 -12.86 -1.92
C LYS A 269 -0.36 -12.78 -0.60
N LYS A 270 0.16 -11.59 -0.26
CA LYS A 270 0.76 -11.30 1.05
C LYS A 270 -0.28 -10.90 2.10
#